data_AF-A0A317MF27-F1
#
_entry.id   AF-A0A317MF27-F1
#
_cell.length_a   1.000
_cell.length_b   1.000
_cell.length_c   1.000
_cell.angle_alpha   90.00
_cell.angle_beta   90.00
_cell.angle_gamma   90.00
#
_symmetry.space_group_name_H-M   'P 1'
#
loop_
_entity.id
_entity.type
_entity.pdbx_description
1 polymer ?
#
loop_
_entity_poly.entity_id
_entity_poly.type
_entity_poly.pdbx_seq_one_letter_code
_entity_poly.pdbx_strand_id
1 'polypeptide(L)'
;MPETTSPPPHNSSCENAEQANCHCHCRGAGHQKNLLIRAARCSDSGEYESLRESLHEVFGGFHKDARDVGTWTRSARNVPTQSEISTLALNKRKGATWLETLLVDEALHATFVKLAEASLRSSAQTRETQEKFVSKVTSDAISIVGSEVTLKSVTEAHVWCSIVSEFLSRFSEDSDSPPTPRSFSSICYPRKSRGGSPSSLKDVRELGLHHVADTFRTTRNIPESTKIEYLRLVGAATCPDLWRHASAVRYCLSPFVGDESWPPRATTRLAVPPHFKELESRWKRKGNW
;
A
#
# COMPACT_ATOMS: atom_id res chain seq x y z
N MET A 1 -12.99 -22.43 -30.86
CA MET A 1 -11.90 -22.20 -29.89
C MET A 1 -12.07 -20.78 -29.38
N PRO A 2 -12.07 -20.51 -28.06
CA PRO A 2 -12.07 -19.13 -27.60
C PRO A 2 -10.70 -18.53 -27.91
N GLU A 3 -10.67 -17.46 -28.70
CA GLU A 3 -9.48 -16.64 -28.91
C GLU A 3 -9.05 -16.08 -27.56
N THR A 4 -7.89 -16.52 -27.07
CA THR A 4 -7.19 -15.85 -25.96
C THR A 4 -6.64 -14.54 -26.50
N THR A 5 -7.43 -13.47 -26.45
CA THR A 5 -6.92 -12.12 -26.65
C THR A 5 -5.93 -11.84 -25.52
N SER A 6 -4.66 -11.63 -25.87
CA SER A 6 -3.65 -11.18 -24.90
C SER A 6 -4.17 -9.90 -24.23
N PRO A 7 -4.09 -9.79 -22.89
CA PRO A 7 -4.59 -8.61 -22.20
C PRO A 7 -3.89 -7.36 -22.76
N PRO A 8 -4.61 -6.23 -22.91
CA PRO A 8 -4.04 -5.01 -23.45
C PRO A 8 -2.80 -4.60 -22.64
N PRO A 9 -1.76 -4.06 -23.29
CA PRO A 9 -0.51 -3.70 -22.64
C PRO A 9 -0.75 -2.72 -21.50
N HIS A 10 -0.15 -3.00 -20.35
CA HIS A 10 -0.26 -2.18 -19.15
C HIS A 10 0.33 -0.78 -19.40
N ASN A 11 -0.33 0.27 -18.91
CA ASN A 11 0.17 1.64 -19.02
C ASN A 11 1.42 1.81 -18.15
N SER A 12 2.58 2.09 -18.76
CA SER A 12 3.85 2.29 -18.07
C SER A 12 3.80 3.42 -17.03
N SER A 13 2.95 4.44 -17.21
CA SER A 13 2.73 5.51 -16.23
C SER A 13 2.11 5.00 -14.93
N CYS A 14 1.44 3.85 -14.95
CA CYS A 14 0.88 3.22 -13.76
C CYS A 14 1.97 2.55 -12.90
N GLU A 15 3.00 2.00 -13.57
CA GLU A 15 4.15 1.38 -12.89
C GLU A 15 4.95 2.39 -12.10
N ASN A 16 5.08 3.60 -12.64
CA ASN A 16 5.74 4.75 -12.02
C ASN A 16 4.72 5.71 -11.36
N ALA A 17 3.49 5.28 -11.10
CA ALA A 17 2.45 6.22 -10.70
C ALA A 17 2.74 6.85 -9.34
N GLU A 18 2.94 8.15 -9.38
CA GLU A 18 3.08 8.97 -8.18
C GLU A 18 1.72 9.32 -7.59
N GLN A 19 0.62 9.14 -8.33
CA GLN A 19 -0.70 9.66 -7.98
C GLN A 19 -1.86 8.65 -7.91
N ALA A 20 -2.75 8.92 -6.94
CA ALA A 20 -3.98 8.17 -6.65
C ALA A 20 -5.00 8.13 -7.81
N ASN A 21 -4.88 9.05 -8.78
CA ASN A 21 -5.75 9.17 -9.94
C ASN A 21 -5.31 8.27 -11.10
N CYS A 22 -4.66 7.14 -10.80
CA CYS A 22 -4.23 6.24 -11.85
C CYS A 22 -5.46 5.63 -12.55
N HIS A 23 -5.68 6.02 -13.81
CA HIS A 23 -6.78 5.53 -14.65
C HIS A 23 -6.38 4.28 -15.45
N CYS A 24 -5.33 3.56 -15.04
CA CYS A 24 -4.85 2.36 -15.71
C CYS A 24 -5.79 1.17 -15.53
N HIS A 25 -5.82 0.27 -16.50
CA HIS A 25 -6.66 -0.94 -16.46
C HIS A 25 -6.21 -1.99 -15.42
N CYS A 26 -5.18 -1.72 -14.62
CA CYS A 26 -4.60 -2.70 -13.69
C CYS A 26 -5.29 -2.82 -12.34
N ARG A 27 -6.32 -1.98 -12.07
CA ARG A 27 -7.09 -2.00 -10.81
C ARG A 27 -6.23 -1.98 -9.53
N GLY A 28 -5.10 -1.28 -9.61
CA GLY A 28 -4.12 -1.11 -8.52
C GLY A 28 -2.95 -2.11 -8.56
N ALA A 29 -3.07 -3.26 -9.21
CA ALA A 29 -2.04 -4.32 -9.13
C ALA A 29 -0.65 -3.89 -9.64
N GLY A 30 -0.61 -3.01 -10.64
CA GLY A 30 0.62 -2.45 -11.19
C GLY A 30 1.04 -1.10 -10.60
N HIS A 31 0.29 -0.56 -9.64
CA HIS A 31 0.56 0.77 -9.09
C HIS A 31 1.85 0.77 -8.25
N GLN A 32 2.75 1.73 -8.53
CA GLN A 32 4.07 1.84 -7.88
C GLN A 32 4.95 0.58 -7.97
N LYS A 33 4.70 -0.27 -8.97
CA LYS A 33 5.42 -1.52 -9.20
C LYS A 33 6.93 -1.30 -9.32
N ASN A 34 7.35 -0.22 -9.98
CA ASN A 34 8.78 0.08 -10.16
C ASN A 34 9.50 0.25 -8.81
N LEU A 35 8.89 0.98 -7.86
CA LEU A 35 9.43 1.21 -6.52
C LEU A 35 9.44 -0.08 -5.71
N LEU A 36 8.39 -0.90 -5.83
CA LEU A 36 8.29 -2.21 -5.17
C LEU A 36 9.42 -3.14 -5.59
N ILE A 37 9.66 -3.26 -6.90
CA ILE A 37 10.73 -4.09 -7.45
C ILE A 37 12.10 -3.56 -7.04
N ARG A 38 12.33 -2.25 -7.13
CA ARG A 38 13.58 -1.61 -6.69
C ARG A 38 13.87 -1.87 -5.21
N ALA A 39 12.87 -1.76 -4.34
CA ALA A 39 13.04 -2.06 -2.92
C ALA A 39 13.34 -3.55 -2.65
N ALA A 40 12.79 -4.46 -3.46
CA ALA A 40 12.99 -5.89 -3.32
C ALA A 40 14.34 -6.41 -3.85
N ARG A 41 14.98 -5.66 -4.75
CA ARG A 41 16.21 -6.08 -5.43
C ARG A 41 17.40 -5.16 -5.18
N CYS A 42 17.24 -4.11 -4.37
CA CYS A 42 18.27 -3.13 -4.06
C CYS A 42 19.58 -3.83 -3.67
N SER A 43 20.62 -3.62 -4.48
CA SER A 43 21.83 -4.44 -4.45
C SER A 43 23.09 -3.66 -4.05
N ASP A 44 23.07 -2.34 -4.17
CA ASP A 44 24.16 -1.46 -3.78
C ASP A 44 23.68 -0.06 -3.32
N SER A 45 24.60 0.73 -2.77
CA SER A 45 24.31 2.06 -2.24
C SER A 45 23.83 3.05 -3.29
N GLY A 46 24.25 2.91 -4.55
CA GLY A 46 23.80 3.78 -5.64
C GLY A 46 22.33 3.55 -5.98
N GLU A 47 21.93 2.28 -6.11
CA GLU A 47 20.52 1.91 -6.30
C GLU A 47 19.65 2.34 -5.12
N TYR A 48 20.19 2.22 -3.90
CA TYR A 48 19.51 2.62 -2.67
C TYR A 48 19.22 4.12 -2.62
N GLU A 49 20.24 4.96 -2.84
CA GLU A 49 20.05 6.43 -2.82
C GLU A 49 19.16 6.88 -3.98
N SER A 50 19.32 6.30 -5.16
CA SER A 50 18.40 6.56 -6.29
C SER A 50 16.95 6.18 -5.95
N LEU A 51 16.72 5.09 -5.21
CA LEU A 51 15.38 4.73 -4.75
C LEU A 51 14.87 5.74 -3.74
N ARG A 52 15.70 6.19 -2.79
CA ARG A 52 15.31 7.20 -1.80
C ARG A 52 14.94 8.53 -2.43
N GLU A 53 15.64 8.96 -3.48
CA GLU A 53 15.29 10.16 -4.24
C GLU A 53 13.91 10.01 -4.90
N SER A 54 13.65 8.89 -5.59
CA SER A 54 12.32 8.65 -6.17
C SER A 54 11.22 8.54 -5.12
N LEU A 55 11.49 7.93 -3.96
CA LEU A 55 10.54 7.88 -2.85
C LEU A 55 10.28 9.27 -2.27
N HIS A 56 11.32 10.10 -2.18
CA HIS A 56 11.18 11.49 -1.76
C HIS A 56 10.27 12.26 -2.72
N GLU A 57 10.46 12.11 -4.03
CA GLU A 57 9.60 12.71 -5.07
C GLU A 57 8.16 12.18 -5.02
N VAL A 58 7.95 10.90 -4.69
CA VAL A 58 6.61 10.30 -4.67
C VAL A 58 5.85 10.63 -3.38
N PHE A 59 6.51 10.58 -2.22
CA PHE A 59 5.85 10.63 -0.92
C PHE A 59 6.04 11.94 -0.16
N GLY A 60 7.09 12.70 -0.45
CA GLY A 60 7.49 13.81 0.41
C GLY A 60 8.77 13.54 1.19
N GLY A 61 9.21 14.56 1.90
CA GLY A 61 10.18 14.42 2.98
C GLY A 61 9.54 13.90 4.26
N PHE A 62 10.39 13.51 5.21
CA PHE A 62 9.98 13.18 6.57
C PHE A 62 9.91 14.46 7.41
N HIS A 63 8.73 14.75 7.94
CA HIS A 63 8.46 15.98 8.68
C HIS A 63 9.03 15.91 10.09
N LYS A 64 9.44 17.07 10.61
CA LYS A 64 9.92 17.18 11.99
C LYS A 64 8.79 16.96 12.99
N ASP A 65 7.64 17.53 12.70
CA ASP A 65 6.39 17.38 13.43
C ASP A 65 5.19 17.71 12.52
N ALA A 66 3.97 17.57 13.03
CA ALA A 66 2.75 17.71 12.24
C ALA A 66 2.47 19.15 11.77
N ARG A 67 3.23 20.13 12.27
CA ARG A 67 3.14 21.55 11.90
C ARG A 67 4.30 22.00 10.99
N ASP A 68 5.22 21.11 10.67
CA ASP A 68 6.24 21.34 9.66
C ASP A 68 5.55 21.45 8.28
N VAL A 69 5.51 22.66 7.75
CA VAL A 69 5.03 22.93 6.37
C VAL A 69 6.17 23.34 5.44
N GLY A 70 7.40 23.36 5.96
CA GLY A 70 8.61 23.64 5.18
C GLY A 70 9.15 22.41 4.48
N THR A 71 8.93 21.23 5.07
CA THR A 71 9.23 19.96 4.42
C THR A 71 8.30 19.72 3.23
N TRP A 72 8.89 19.36 2.09
CA TRP A 72 8.15 19.10 0.87
C TRP A 72 7.18 17.92 1.07
N THR A 73 5.91 18.14 0.75
CA THR A 73 4.88 17.10 0.69
C THR A 73 4.39 17.01 -0.75
N ARG A 74 3.96 15.81 -1.17
CA ARG A 74 3.33 15.60 -2.47
C ARG A 74 2.16 16.58 -2.72
N SER A 75 2.27 17.37 -3.78
CA SER A 75 1.40 18.51 -4.15
C SER A 75 -0.07 18.18 -4.43
N ALA A 76 -0.41 16.91 -4.66
CA ALA A 76 -1.78 16.47 -4.92
C ALA A 76 -2.69 16.52 -3.67
N ARG A 77 -2.15 16.86 -2.50
CA ARG A 77 -2.89 16.99 -1.24
C ARG A 77 -2.98 18.46 -0.86
N ASN A 78 -4.09 18.87 -0.25
CA ASN A 78 -4.22 20.22 0.31
C ASN A 78 -3.26 20.37 1.49
N VAL A 79 -2.01 20.73 1.20
CA VAL A 79 -0.98 21.05 2.19
C VAL A 79 -1.41 22.34 2.88
N PRO A 80 -1.58 22.34 4.21
CA PRO A 80 -1.90 23.56 4.95
C PRO A 80 -0.81 24.61 4.75
N THR A 81 -1.21 25.85 4.49
CA THR A 81 -0.29 26.98 4.49
C THR A 81 0.21 27.28 5.91
N GLN A 82 1.27 28.09 6.03
CA GLN A 82 1.83 28.48 7.32
C GLN A 82 0.81 29.18 8.24
N SER A 83 -0.15 29.93 7.69
CA SER A 83 -1.22 30.58 8.46
C SER A 83 -2.31 29.60 8.90
N GLU A 84 -2.62 28.60 8.07
CA GLU A 84 -3.59 27.57 8.39
C GLU A 84 -3.03 26.59 9.43
N ILE A 85 -1.78 26.17 9.30
CA ILE A 85 -1.20 25.14 10.17
C ILE A 85 -1.11 25.59 11.63
N SER A 86 -0.94 26.90 11.89
CA SER A 86 -0.96 27.47 13.24
C SER A 86 -2.27 27.21 13.98
N THR A 87 -3.40 27.18 13.27
CA THR A 87 -4.75 27.06 13.86
C THR A 87 -5.43 25.73 13.54
N LEU A 88 -4.81 24.89 12.72
CA LEU A 88 -5.39 23.63 12.25
C LEU A 88 -5.58 22.64 13.40
N ALA A 89 -6.81 22.17 13.56
CA ALA A 89 -7.09 21.03 14.44
C ALA A 89 -6.56 19.74 13.80
N LEU A 90 -5.35 19.35 14.19
CA LEU A 90 -4.64 18.18 13.66
C LEU A 90 -5.39 16.86 13.85
N ASN A 91 -6.33 16.81 14.79
CA ASN A 91 -7.11 15.62 15.14
C ASN A 91 -8.62 15.78 14.95
N LYS A 92 -9.13 16.82 14.27
CA LYS A 92 -10.58 17.01 14.08
C LYS A 92 -10.91 17.52 12.66
N ARG A 93 -11.57 16.67 11.85
CA ARG A 93 -12.10 17.04 10.53
C ARG A 93 -13.16 16.04 10.03
N LYS A 94 -14.10 16.50 9.20
CA LYS A 94 -14.99 15.66 8.36
C LYS A 94 -14.20 15.07 7.19
N GLY A 95 -13.34 14.10 7.47
CA GLY A 95 -12.40 13.50 6.50
C GLY A 95 -11.12 13.01 7.17
N ALA A 96 -10.06 12.78 6.39
CA ALA A 96 -8.72 12.72 6.98
C ALA A 96 -8.28 14.12 7.38
N THR A 97 -7.65 14.16 8.53
CA THR A 97 -6.86 15.27 9.01
C THR A 97 -5.52 15.30 8.29
N TRP A 98 -4.85 16.45 8.40
CA TRP A 98 -3.48 16.59 7.94
C TRP A 98 -2.55 15.56 8.60
N LEU A 99 -2.69 15.35 9.91
CA LEU A 99 -1.90 14.35 10.62
C LEU A 99 -2.12 12.94 10.07
N GLU A 100 -3.37 12.47 9.92
CA GLU A 100 -3.66 11.14 9.35
C GLU A 100 -3.05 10.94 7.96
N THR A 101 -2.95 12.02 7.18
CA THR A 101 -2.34 12.03 5.85
C THR A 101 -0.83 11.83 5.92
N LEU A 102 -0.15 12.60 6.79
CA LEU A 102 1.29 12.47 7.03
C LEU A 102 1.66 11.10 7.61
N LEU A 103 0.87 10.59 8.56
CA LEU A 103 1.13 9.29 9.20
C LEU A 103 1.19 8.16 8.17
N VAL A 104 0.24 8.14 7.23
CA VAL A 104 0.16 7.08 6.22
C VAL A 104 1.27 7.21 5.18
N ASP A 105 1.57 8.43 4.73
CA ASP A 105 2.62 8.66 3.73
C ASP A 105 4.01 8.38 4.28
N GLU A 106 4.33 8.92 5.46
CA GLU A 106 5.63 8.69 6.07
C GLU A 106 5.82 7.24 6.50
N ALA A 107 4.77 6.57 6.95
CA ALA A 107 4.86 5.13 7.22
C ALA A 107 5.14 4.33 5.94
N LEU A 108 4.46 4.64 4.83
CA LEU A 108 4.68 3.92 3.57
C LEU A 108 6.10 4.20 3.04
N HIS A 109 6.53 5.46 3.04
CA HIS A 109 7.89 5.85 2.66
C HIS A 109 8.93 5.14 3.53
N ALA A 110 8.80 5.19 4.86
CA ALA A 110 9.73 4.51 5.77
C ALA A 110 9.71 2.98 5.59
N THR A 111 8.58 2.38 5.23
CA THR A 111 8.49 0.93 4.93
C THR A 111 9.30 0.56 3.68
N PHE A 112 9.23 1.37 2.62
CA PHE A 112 10.08 1.19 1.44
C PHE A 112 11.57 1.24 1.81
N VAL A 113 11.96 2.23 2.61
CA VAL A 113 13.34 2.39 3.10
C VAL A 113 13.77 1.15 3.90
N LYS A 114 12.94 0.69 4.85
CA LYS A 114 13.21 -0.52 5.67
C LYS A 114 13.52 -1.75 4.81
N LEU A 115 12.68 -2.03 3.81
CA LEU A 115 12.84 -3.22 2.97
C LEU A 115 13.98 -3.08 1.97
N ALA A 116 14.28 -1.88 1.48
CA ALA A 116 15.46 -1.64 0.67
C ALA A 116 16.76 -1.87 1.48
N GLU A 117 16.84 -1.40 2.72
CA GLU A 117 17.97 -1.67 3.63
C GLU A 117 18.13 -3.16 3.96
N ALA A 118 17.02 -3.91 4.02
CA ALA A 118 17.06 -5.37 4.18
C ALA A 118 17.56 -6.07 2.90
N SER A 119 17.12 -5.61 1.72
CA SER A 119 17.58 -6.11 0.43
C SER A 119 19.08 -5.89 0.22
N LEU A 120 19.62 -4.72 0.60
CA LEU A 120 21.06 -4.42 0.52
C LEU A 120 21.92 -5.45 1.26
N ARG A 121 21.43 -5.95 2.39
CA ARG A 121 22.11 -6.94 3.24
C ARG A 121 21.88 -8.38 2.80
N SER A 122 20.99 -8.60 1.83
CA SER A 122 20.64 -9.93 1.33
C SER A 122 21.65 -10.42 0.29
N SER A 123 21.73 -11.74 0.06
CA SER A 123 22.56 -12.29 -1.03
C SER A 123 21.95 -11.97 -2.41
N ALA A 124 22.76 -12.04 -3.48
CA ALA A 124 22.27 -11.84 -4.84
C ALA A 124 21.13 -12.81 -5.21
N GLN A 125 21.27 -14.09 -4.83
CA GLN A 125 20.24 -15.11 -5.07
C GLN A 125 18.95 -14.83 -4.28
N THR A 126 19.07 -14.33 -3.05
CA THR A 126 17.92 -13.91 -2.23
C THR A 126 17.20 -12.74 -2.89
N ARG A 127 17.93 -11.71 -3.36
CA ARG A 127 17.36 -10.54 -4.05
C ARG A 127 16.62 -10.93 -5.33
N GLU A 128 17.20 -11.81 -6.15
CA GLU A 128 16.54 -12.32 -7.36
C GLU A 128 15.21 -13.02 -7.01
N THR A 129 15.20 -13.77 -5.90
CA THR A 129 13.99 -14.46 -5.43
C THR A 129 12.95 -13.49 -4.88
N GLN A 130 13.37 -12.45 -4.15
CA GLN A 130 12.52 -11.37 -3.65
C GLN A 130 11.90 -10.56 -4.80
N GLU A 131 12.69 -10.20 -5.81
CA GLU A 131 12.22 -9.55 -7.04
C GLU A 131 11.17 -10.40 -7.75
N LYS A 132 11.45 -11.69 -7.98
CA LYS A 132 10.48 -12.61 -8.59
C LYS A 132 9.20 -12.72 -7.78
N PHE A 133 9.30 -12.79 -6.45
CA PHE A 133 8.14 -12.83 -5.57
C PHE A 133 7.26 -11.58 -5.75
N VAL A 134 7.86 -10.39 -5.60
CA VAL A 134 7.14 -9.12 -5.73
C VAL A 134 6.58 -8.94 -7.14
N SER A 135 7.33 -9.33 -8.18
CA SER A 135 6.86 -9.27 -9.57
C SER A 135 5.66 -10.19 -9.80
N LYS A 136 5.67 -11.43 -9.30
CA LYS A 136 4.51 -12.33 -9.42
C LYS A 136 3.28 -11.77 -8.71
N VAL A 137 3.45 -11.26 -7.49
CA VAL A 137 2.34 -10.67 -6.73
C VAL A 137 1.77 -9.44 -7.45
N THR A 138 2.57 -8.68 -8.21
CA THR A 138 2.11 -7.44 -8.88
C THR A 138 1.80 -7.65 -10.36
N SER A 139 2.82 -7.91 -11.19
CA SER A 139 2.73 -8.04 -12.64
C SER A 139 1.73 -9.11 -13.07
N ASP A 140 1.82 -10.32 -12.53
CA ASP A 140 0.95 -11.43 -12.96
C ASP A 140 -0.50 -11.18 -12.53
N ALA A 141 -0.69 -10.48 -11.40
CA ALA A 141 -2.00 -10.11 -10.88
C ALA A 141 -2.74 -9.13 -11.81
N ILE A 142 -2.04 -8.36 -12.66
CA ILE A 142 -2.68 -7.47 -13.66
C ILE A 142 -3.61 -8.26 -14.58
N SER A 143 -3.24 -9.48 -14.97
CA SER A 143 -4.10 -10.33 -15.82
C SER A 143 -5.36 -10.82 -15.09
N ILE A 144 -5.31 -10.90 -13.77
CA ILE A 144 -6.39 -11.40 -12.91
C ILE A 144 -7.38 -10.30 -12.57
N VAL A 145 -6.87 -9.12 -12.18
CA VAL A 145 -7.73 -7.99 -11.77
C VAL A 145 -8.03 -7.05 -12.93
N GLY A 146 -7.26 -7.08 -14.00
CA GLY A 146 -7.41 -6.20 -15.13
C GLY A 146 -8.69 -6.48 -15.93
N SER A 147 -9.18 -5.46 -16.62
CA SER A 147 -10.28 -5.61 -17.58
C SER A 147 -10.04 -4.76 -18.82
N GLU A 148 -10.51 -5.23 -19.98
CA GLU A 148 -10.51 -4.46 -21.23
C GLU A 148 -11.33 -3.16 -21.14
N VAL A 149 -12.17 -3.00 -20.11
CA VAL A 149 -12.97 -1.80 -19.87
C VAL A 149 -12.15 -0.76 -19.08
N THR A 150 -12.15 0.49 -19.55
CA THR A 150 -11.60 1.65 -18.84
C THR A 150 -12.27 1.82 -17.47
N LEU A 151 -11.47 2.06 -16.43
CA LEU A 151 -11.99 2.24 -15.07
C LEU A 151 -13.01 3.38 -15.06
N LYS A 152 -14.25 3.09 -14.66
CA LYS A 152 -15.31 4.10 -14.56
C LYS A 152 -15.25 4.84 -13.22
N SER A 153 -14.47 4.35 -12.25
CA SER A 153 -14.33 4.99 -10.94
C SER A 153 -12.97 4.72 -10.29
N VAL A 154 -12.45 5.73 -9.55
CA VAL A 154 -11.28 5.65 -8.63
C VAL A 154 -11.33 4.41 -7.75
N THR A 155 -12.55 4.00 -7.48
CA THR A 155 -12.82 2.97 -6.57
C THR A 155 -12.26 1.64 -7.23
N GLU A 156 -12.41 1.34 -8.53
CA GLU A 156 -11.92 0.05 -9.10
C GLU A 156 -10.40 -0.16 -8.96
N ALA A 157 -9.64 0.89 -8.64
CA ALA A 157 -8.22 0.83 -8.34
C ALA A 157 -7.87 0.29 -6.94
N HIS A 158 -8.84 0.03 -6.05
CA HIS A 158 -8.60 -0.56 -4.72
C HIS A 158 -8.71 -2.09 -4.68
N VAL A 159 -9.12 -2.74 -5.77
CA VAL A 159 -9.40 -4.19 -5.78
C VAL A 159 -8.19 -4.98 -5.29
N TRP A 160 -7.00 -4.68 -5.82
CA TRP A 160 -5.80 -5.44 -5.49
C TRP A 160 -5.37 -5.29 -4.03
N CYS A 161 -5.25 -4.05 -3.53
CA CYS A 161 -4.87 -3.84 -2.13
C CYS A 161 -5.86 -4.44 -1.13
N SER A 162 -7.15 -4.55 -1.48
CA SER A 162 -8.16 -5.24 -0.65
C SER A 162 -7.93 -6.76 -0.61
N ILE A 163 -7.62 -7.38 -1.75
CA ILE A 163 -7.31 -8.82 -1.85
C ILE A 163 -6.06 -9.16 -1.03
N VAL A 164 -5.01 -8.34 -1.14
CA VAL A 164 -3.77 -8.54 -0.37
C VAL A 164 -4.03 -8.37 1.13
N SER A 165 -4.81 -7.36 1.52
CA SER A 165 -5.23 -7.16 2.93
C SER A 165 -6.02 -8.34 3.46
N GLU A 166 -6.92 -8.90 2.65
CA GLU A 166 -7.70 -10.07 3.01
C GLU A 166 -6.83 -11.31 3.21
N PHE A 167 -5.87 -11.56 2.32
CA PHE A 167 -4.91 -12.64 2.50
C PHE A 167 -4.09 -12.46 3.79
N LEU A 168 -3.57 -11.25 4.03
CA LEU A 168 -2.75 -10.93 5.20
C LEU A 168 -3.51 -11.00 6.52
N SER A 169 -4.84 -10.78 6.52
CA SER A 169 -5.66 -10.89 7.73
C SER A 169 -5.62 -12.26 8.39
N ARG A 170 -5.28 -13.31 7.63
CA ARG A 170 -5.13 -14.69 8.12
C ARG A 170 -3.90 -14.89 9.01
N PHE A 171 -2.97 -13.95 8.98
CA PHE A 171 -1.73 -13.96 9.76
C PHE A 171 -1.78 -12.98 10.95
N SER A 172 -2.94 -12.35 11.20
CA SER A 172 -3.10 -11.46 12.35
C SER A 172 -3.38 -12.28 13.59
N GLU A 173 -2.54 -12.16 14.63
CA GLU A 173 -2.62 -12.95 15.88
C GLU A 173 -3.73 -12.49 16.85
N ASP A 174 -4.55 -11.51 16.49
CA ASP A 174 -5.63 -11.01 17.37
C ASP A 174 -6.78 -12.02 17.45
N SER A 175 -6.67 -12.98 18.37
CA SER A 175 -7.73 -13.91 18.79
C SER A 175 -8.96 -13.23 19.40
N ASP A 176 -8.84 -11.96 19.79
CA ASP A 176 -9.91 -11.15 20.42
C ASP A 176 -10.54 -10.12 19.48
N SER A 177 -10.10 -10.04 18.22
CA SER A 177 -10.78 -9.18 17.25
C SER A 177 -12.14 -9.77 16.86
N PRO A 178 -13.20 -8.95 16.71
CA PRO A 178 -14.45 -9.43 16.12
C PRO A 178 -14.14 -10.12 14.79
N PRO A 179 -14.97 -11.11 14.38
CA PRO A 179 -14.66 -11.97 13.25
C PRO A 179 -14.24 -11.11 12.07
N THR A 180 -13.12 -11.51 11.45
CA THR A 180 -12.55 -10.99 10.20
C THR A 180 -13.61 -10.21 9.42
N PRO A 181 -13.35 -8.96 9.00
CA PRO A 181 -14.34 -8.12 8.34
C PRO A 181 -15.21 -8.95 7.40
N ARG A 182 -16.51 -9.09 7.72
CA ARG A 182 -17.43 -9.98 6.99
C ARG A 182 -17.45 -9.69 5.49
N SER A 183 -16.97 -8.52 5.09
CA SER A 183 -16.50 -8.27 3.74
C SER A 183 -15.36 -7.27 3.71
N PHE A 184 -14.20 -7.62 3.15
CA PHE A 184 -13.18 -6.62 2.78
C PHE A 184 -13.73 -5.60 1.77
N SER A 185 -14.82 -5.94 1.07
CA SER A 185 -15.62 -4.98 0.30
C SER A 185 -16.28 -3.89 1.17
N SER A 186 -16.68 -4.16 2.42
CA SER A 186 -17.32 -3.12 3.23
C SER A 186 -16.32 -2.11 3.79
N ILE A 187 -15.03 -2.47 3.89
CA ILE A 187 -14.00 -1.59 4.44
C ILE A 187 -13.36 -0.72 3.36
N CYS A 188 -13.44 -1.09 2.07
CA CYS A 188 -13.17 -0.17 0.96
C CYS A 188 -13.63 -0.67 -0.43
N TYR A 189 -14.92 -0.96 -0.64
CA TYR A 189 -15.58 -0.91 -1.97
C TYR A 189 -17.12 -1.12 -1.99
N PRO A 190 -17.97 -0.22 -2.54
CA PRO A 190 -17.73 1.17 -2.89
C PRO A 190 -18.13 2.13 -1.75
N ARG A 191 -17.63 3.38 -1.80
CA ARG A 191 -18.10 4.53 -0.97
C ARG A 191 -19.59 4.87 -1.11
N LYS A 192 -20.35 4.08 -1.86
CA LYS A 192 -21.80 4.17 -1.90
C LYS A 192 -22.31 3.01 -1.07
N SER A 193 -22.93 3.33 0.06
CA SER A 193 -23.90 2.45 0.73
C SER A 193 -25.04 1.96 -0.18
N ARG A 194 -25.08 2.41 -1.45
CA ARG A 194 -26.12 2.16 -2.45
C ARG A 194 -25.58 1.85 -3.86
N GLY A 195 -24.31 1.46 -4.02
CA GLY A 195 -23.75 1.06 -5.31
C GLY A 195 -23.71 -0.46 -5.44
N GLY A 196 -24.29 -1.02 -6.50
CA GLY A 196 -24.13 -2.44 -6.80
C GLY A 196 -22.67 -2.77 -7.07
N SER A 197 -22.15 -3.80 -6.39
CA SER A 197 -20.84 -4.36 -6.74
C SER A 197 -20.96 -5.05 -8.09
N PRO A 198 -20.04 -4.82 -9.06
CA PRO A 198 -20.00 -5.60 -10.28
C PRO A 198 -19.96 -7.10 -9.96
N SER A 199 -20.76 -7.90 -10.68
CA SER A 199 -20.87 -9.35 -10.45
C SER A 199 -19.53 -10.08 -10.55
N SER A 200 -18.63 -9.63 -11.43
CA SER A 200 -17.30 -10.21 -11.63
C SER A 200 -16.31 -9.96 -10.49
N LEU A 201 -16.61 -9.07 -9.54
CA LEU A 201 -15.69 -8.82 -8.41
C LEU A 201 -15.53 -10.04 -7.50
N LYS A 202 -16.54 -10.91 -7.42
CA LYS A 202 -16.44 -12.14 -6.63
C LYS A 202 -15.38 -13.08 -7.24
N ASP A 203 -15.44 -13.31 -8.54
CA ASP A 203 -14.51 -14.18 -9.25
C ASP A 203 -13.09 -13.59 -9.21
N VAL A 204 -12.95 -12.28 -9.43
CA VAL A 204 -11.67 -11.56 -9.32
C VAL A 204 -11.08 -11.68 -7.92
N ARG A 205 -11.90 -11.57 -6.88
CA ARG A 205 -11.46 -11.78 -5.49
C ARG A 205 -10.97 -13.20 -5.27
N GLU A 206 -11.73 -14.21 -5.69
CA GLU A 206 -11.37 -15.62 -5.50
C GLU A 206 -10.09 -15.99 -6.24
N LEU A 207 -9.97 -15.59 -7.51
CA LEU A 207 -8.77 -15.78 -8.32
C LEU A 207 -7.57 -15.04 -7.74
N GLY A 208 -7.75 -13.79 -7.30
CA GLY A 208 -6.69 -13.01 -6.69
C GLY A 208 -6.18 -13.60 -5.38
N LEU A 209 -7.08 -14.08 -4.51
CA LEU A 209 -6.70 -14.77 -3.27
C LEU A 209 -5.94 -16.06 -3.56
N HIS A 210 -6.40 -16.83 -4.54
CA HIS A 210 -5.72 -18.05 -4.97
C HIS A 210 -4.31 -17.74 -5.49
N HIS A 211 -4.16 -16.70 -6.32
CA HIS A 211 -2.88 -16.25 -6.86
C HIS A 211 -1.89 -15.82 -5.77
N VAL A 212 -2.32 -15.00 -4.81
CA VAL A 212 -1.47 -14.59 -3.68
C VAL A 212 -1.05 -15.81 -2.87
N ALA A 213 -1.98 -16.71 -2.54
CA ALA A 213 -1.72 -17.91 -1.76
C ALA A 213 -0.74 -18.86 -2.48
N ASP A 214 -0.92 -19.08 -3.78
CA ASP A 214 -0.04 -19.92 -4.58
C ASP A 214 1.34 -19.31 -4.72
N THR A 215 1.44 -18.01 -5.00
CA THR A 215 2.73 -17.31 -5.06
C THR A 215 3.45 -17.38 -3.72
N PHE A 216 2.73 -17.19 -2.61
CA PHE A 216 3.28 -17.31 -1.25
C PHE A 216 3.81 -18.71 -0.94
N ARG A 217 3.04 -19.75 -1.29
CA ARG A 217 3.39 -21.16 -1.02
C ARG A 217 4.53 -21.68 -1.91
N THR A 218 4.52 -21.31 -3.19
CA THR A 218 5.44 -21.87 -4.19
C THR A 218 6.79 -21.16 -4.22
N THR A 219 6.86 -19.91 -3.76
CA THR A 219 8.13 -19.18 -3.67
C THR A 219 8.94 -19.68 -2.47
N ARG A 220 9.98 -20.44 -2.78
CA ARG A 220 10.95 -20.98 -1.82
C ARG A 220 12.15 -20.03 -1.67
N ASN A 221 13.05 -20.33 -0.72
CA ASN A 221 14.32 -19.62 -0.52
C ASN A 221 14.22 -18.16 -0.06
N ILE A 222 13.04 -17.76 0.44
CA ILE A 222 12.81 -16.53 1.22
C ILE A 222 11.98 -16.91 2.46
N PRO A 223 12.33 -16.42 3.66
CA PRO A 223 11.56 -16.69 4.87
C PRO A 223 10.09 -16.26 4.74
N GLU A 224 9.18 -16.94 5.44
CA GLU A 224 7.76 -16.55 5.44
C GLU A 224 7.54 -15.16 6.00
N SER A 225 8.26 -14.77 7.05
CA SER A 225 8.24 -13.41 7.59
C SER A 225 8.59 -12.37 6.52
N THR A 226 9.64 -12.59 5.75
CA THR A 226 10.04 -11.71 4.63
C THR A 226 8.98 -11.66 3.53
N LYS A 227 8.35 -12.80 3.19
CA LYS A 227 7.22 -12.81 2.24
C LYS A 227 6.04 -11.97 2.75
N ILE A 228 5.72 -12.09 4.04
CA ILE A 228 4.66 -11.29 4.69
C ILE A 228 5.01 -9.80 4.63
N GLU A 229 6.25 -9.42 4.92
CA GLU A 229 6.71 -8.02 4.82
C GLU A 229 6.56 -7.45 3.40
N TYR A 230 6.97 -8.21 2.37
CA TYR A 230 6.78 -7.75 0.99
C TYR A 230 5.31 -7.69 0.58
N LEU A 231 4.47 -8.64 1.01
CA LEU A 231 3.02 -8.56 0.76
C LEU A 231 2.40 -7.34 1.44
N ARG A 232 2.82 -7.04 2.66
CA ARG A 232 2.42 -5.83 3.39
C ARG A 232 2.82 -4.57 2.62
N LEU A 233 4.07 -4.47 2.16
CA LEU A 233 4.48 -3.33 1.35
C LEU A 233 3.68 -3.25 0.03
N VAL A 234 3.48 -4.37 -0.67
CA VAL A 234 2.68 -4.42 -1.91
C VAL A 234 1.26 -3.92 -1.66
N GLY A 235 0.57 -4.44 -0.63
CA GLY A 235 -0.81 -4.06 -0.34
C GLY A 235 -0.94 -2.57 0.02
N ALA A 236 0.04 -2.00 0.70
CA ALA A 236 0.06 -0.58 1.04
C ALA A 236 0.39 0.30 -0.19
N ALA A 237 1.44 -0.02 -0.92
CA ALA A 237 1.91 0.76 -2.07
C ALA A 237 0.96 0.71 -3.26
N THR A 238 0.31 -0.43 -3.50
CA THR A 238 -0.67 -0.57 -4.60
C THR A 238 -2.00 0.10 -4.30
N CYS A 239 -2.22 0.57 -3.06
CA CYS A 239 -3.44 1.26 -2.69
C CYS A 239 -3.39 2.73 -3.13
N PRO A 240 -4.25 3.17 -4.07
CA PRO A 240 -4.19 4.53 -4.59
C PRO A 240 -4.54 5.60 -3.54
N ASP A 241 -5.35 5.26 -2.54
CA ASP A 241 -5.85 6.19 -1.52
C ASP A 241 -5.76 5.56 -0.11
N LEU A 242 -4.53 5.27 0.33
CA LEU A 242 -4.25 4.47 1.54
C LEU A 242 -4.86 5.07 2.82
N TRP A 243 -4.92 6.39 2.97
CA TRP A 243 -5.54 7.04 4.14
C TRP A 243 -7.06 6.86 4.22
N ARG A 244 -7.71 6.44 3.12
CA ARG A 244 -9.13 6.05 3.14
C ARG A 244 -9.33 4.56 3.19
N HIS A 245 -8.26 3.76 3.14
CA HIS A 245 -8.33 2.32 3.06
C HIS A 245 -7.87 1.66 4.36
N ALA A 246 -8.81 1.57 5.30
CA ALA A 246 -8.50 1.11 6.64
C ALA A 246 -8.03 -0.34 6.71
N SER A 247 -8.53 -1.26 5.87
CA SER A 247 -7.99 -2.63 5.79
C SER A 247 -6.53 -2.65 5.33
N ALA A 248 -6.18 -1.90 4.28
CA ALA A 248 -4.80 -1.82 3.82
C ALA A 248 -3.89 -1.21 4.89
N VAL A 249 -4.32 -0.15 5.58
CA VAL A 249 -3.50 0.37 6.68
C VAL A 249 -3.44 -0.62 7.86
N ARG A 250 -4.54 -1.28 8.23
CA ARG A 250 -4.57 -2.24 9.35
C ARG A 250 -3.68 -3.45 9.12
N TYR A 251 -3.81 -4.10 7.97
CA TYR A 251 -3.15 -5.38 7.70
C TYR A 251 -1.83 -5.24 6.94
N CYS A 252 -1.64 -4.14 6.22
CA CYS A 252 -0.44 -3.92 5.41
C CYS A 252 0.53 -2.92 6.06
N LEU A 253 0.06 -1.80 6.62
CA LEU A 253 0.96 -0.74 7.09
C LEU A 253 1.24 -0.75 8.60
N SER A 254 0.19 -0.86 9.41
CA SER A 254 0.24 -0.83 10.87
C SER A 254 1.18 -1.87 11.48
N PRO A 255 1.33 -3.10 10.93
CA PRO A 255 2.27 -4.07 11.48
C PRO A 255 3.74 -3.62 11.41
N PHE A 256 4.12 -2.80 10.43
CA PHE A 256 5.46 -2.21 10.41
C PHE A 256 5.65 -1.18 11.52
N VAL A 257 4.65 -0.33 11.74
CA VAL A 257 4.70 0.72 12.76
C VAL A 257 4.72 0.13 14.17
N GLY A 258 4.09 -1.03 14.37
CA GLY A 258 4.09 -1.75 15.64
C GLY A 258 5.34 -2.58 15.92
N ASP A 259 6.26 -2.72 14.95
CA ASP A 259 7.50 -3.48 15.09
C ASP A 259 8.51 -2.77 16.00
N GLU A 260 9.23 -3.50 16.86
CA GLU A 260 10.19 -2.91 17.81
C GLU A 260 11.36 -2.18 17.13
N SER A 261 11.73 -2.58 15.92
CA SER A 261 12.78 -1.92 15.13
C SER A 261 12.28 -0.68 14.38
N TRP A 262 11.03 -0.27 14.59
CA TRP A 262 10.43 0.89 13.96
C TRP A 262 10.67 2.19 14.76
N PRO A 263 10.92 3.33 14.10
CA PRO A 263 11.11 3.52 12.65
C PRO A 263 12.55 3.22 12.19
N PRO A 264 12.78 2.92 10.90
CA PRO A 264 14.12 2.87 10.32
C PRO A 264 14.89 4.18 10.55
N ARG A 265 16.21 4.09 10.66
CA ARG A 265 17.05 5.26 10.98
C ARG A 265 16.86 6.36 9.94
N ALA A 266 16.85 7.61 10.43
CA ALA A 266 16.73 8.81 9.59
C ALA A 266 15.47 8.86 8.70
N THR A 267 14.36 8.25 9.13
CA THR A 267 13.06 8.33 8.45
C THR A 267 12.07 9.21 9.21
N THR A 268 10.96 8.65 9.68
CA THR A 268 9.82 9.36 10.25
C THR A 268 9.96 9.62 11.75
N ARG A 269 9.40 10.74 12.22
CA ARG A 269 9.13 11.02 13.65
C ARG A 269 7.65 11.02 13.97
N LEU A 270 6.79 11.02 12.95
CA LEU A 270 5.35 11.13 13.08
C LEU A 270 4.66 9.77 13.06
N ALA A 271 5.02 8.91 12.11
CA ALA A 271 4.41 7.60 11.95
C ALA A 271 4.93 6.63 13.02
N VAL A 272 4.58 6.87 14.28
CA VAL A 272 5.00 6.10 15.46
C VAL A 272 3.79 5.46 16.15
N PRO A 273 3.98 4.41 16.97
CA PRO A 273 2.87 3.67 17.58
C PRO A 273 1.81 4.54 18.28
N PRO A 274 2.16 5.58 19.08
CA PRO A 274 1.16 6.43 19.72
C PRO A 274 0.20 7.12 18.74
N HIS A 275 0.72 7.66 17.64
CA HIS A 275 -0.10 8.35 16.64
C HIS A 275 -0.92 7.36 15.79
N PHE A 276 -0.37 6.18 15.48
CA PHE A 276 -1.11 5.12 14.79
C PHE A 276 -2.26 4.57 15.65
N LYS A 277 -2.11 4.49 16.98
CA LYS A 277 -3.22 4.15 17.90
C LYS A 277 -4.35 5.20 17.86
N GLU A 278 -4.02 6.48 17.69
CA GLU A 278 -5.05 7.52 17.51
C GLU A 278 -5.77 7.40 16.16
N LEU A 279 -5.04 7.13 15.08
CA LEU A 279 -5.59 6.82 13.75
C LEU A 279 -6.57 5.64 13.83
N GLU A 280 -6.15 4.53 14.42
CA GLU A 280 -6.96 3.34 14.67
C GLU A 280 -8.23 3.70 15.47
N SER A 281 -8.08 4.41 16.58
CA SER A 281 -9.21 4.80 17.43
C SER A 281 -10.25 5.64 16.68
N ARG A 282 -9.80 6.54 15.79
CA ARG A 282 -10.69 7.33 14.94
C ARG A 282 -11.42 6.48 13.92
N TRP A 283 -10.77 5.48 13.35
CA TRP A 283 -11.39 4.59 12.37
C TRP A 283 -12.33 3.58 13.01
N LYS A 284 -12.00 3.06 14.20
CA LYS A 284 -12.93 2.28 15.06
C LYS A 284 -14.23 3.04 15.32
N ARG A 285 -14.14 4.32 15.73
CA ARG A 285 -15.33 5.18 15.94
C ARG A 285 -16.17 5.39 14.68
N LYS A 286 -15.59 5.22 13.48
CA LYS A 286 -16.29 5.32 12.20
C LYS A 286 -16.79 3.96 11.68
N GLY A 287 -16.53 2.86 12.40
CA GLY A 287 -16.89 1.49 11.98
C GLY A 287 -16.02 0.93 10.86
N ASN A 288 -14.82 1.49 10.65
CA ASN A 288 -13.94 1.17 9.51
C ASN A 288 -12.70 0.36 9.89
N TRP A 289 -12.52 -0.05 11.15
CA TRP A 289 -11.33 -0.78 11.61
C TRP A 289 -11.62 -2.23 11.93
#